data_AF-A0A5C6DH42-F1
#
_entry.id   AF-A0A5C6DH42-F1
#
_cell.length_a   1.000
_cell.length_b   1.000
_cell.length_c   1.000
_cell.angle_alpha   90.00
_cell.angle_beta   90.00
_cell.angle_gamma   90.00
#
_symmetry.space_group_name_H-M   'P 1'
#
loop_
_entity.id
_entity.type
_entity.pdbx_description
1 polymer ?
#
loop_
_entity_poly.entity_id
_entity_poly.type
_entity_poly.pdbx_seq_one_letter_code
_entity_poly.pdbx_strand_id
1 'polypeptide(L)'
;MSKFGLDALIPSTPQSENPSILRDVRAMHSEAPSWKDLKIGDRIRIVKIPSVFAESHYHNGDWDETFALYRDLILRNMVVTVCEIDGAGRPWIEFDSLDADGNIASNSLAVDDDSWVFAETNQTGRG
;
A
#
# COMPACT_ATOMS: atom_id res chain seq x y z
N MET A 1 72.59 0.40 17.63
CA MET A 1 71.98 0.94 16.39
C MET A 1 70.60 1.45 16.77
N SER A 2 70.42 2.77 16.86
CA SER A 2 69.60 3.60 15.94
C SER A 2 68.09 3.28 16.05
N LYS A 3 67.15 4.21 16.24
CA LYS A 3 67.14 5.65 15.95
C LYS A 3 65.74 6.22 16.29
N PHE A 4 65.69 7.49 16.69
CA PHE A 4 64.58 8.48 16.56
C PHE A 4 63.22 8.18 17.20
N GLY A 5 62.47 9.12 17.78
CA GLY A 5 62.64 10.58 17.84
C GLY A 5 61.28 11.29 17.82
N LEU A 6 61.20 12.34 18.62
CA LEU A 6 60.35 13.54 18.55
C LEU A 6 58.86 13.50 18.96
N ASP A 7 58.63 14.30 20.01
CA ASP A 7 57.46 15.10 20.33
C ASP A 7 56.83 15.80 19.12
N ALA A 8 55.50 15.96 19.15
CA ALA A 8 54.85 17.15 18.63
C ALA A 8 53.55 17.45 19.38
N LEU A 9 53.43 18.72 19.76
CA LEU A 9 52.37 19.34 20.53
C LEU A 9 50.98 19.31 19.84
N ILE A 10 49.96 19.40 20.70
CA ILE A 10 48.52 19.69 20.55
C ILE A 10 48.17 20.74 19.45
N PRO A 11 46.93 20.75 18.89
CA PRO A 11 45.84 21.43 19.62
C PRO A 11 44.47 20.71 19.55
N SER A 12 43.76 20.75 20.68
CA SER A 12 42.29 20.71 20.71
C SER A 12 41.75 21.90 19.91
N THR A 13 40.71 21.71 19.10
CA THR A 13 39.33 22.23 19.25
C THR A 13 38.57 22.00 17.90
N PRO A 14 37.28 22.36 17.73
CA PRO A 14 36.22 21.42 17.39
C PRO A 14 35.67 21.63 15.96
N GLN A 15 35.37 20.57 15.22
CA GLN A 15 34.55 20.72 14.02
C GLN A 15 33.26 19.94 14.15
N SER A 16 32.29 20.64 14.73
CA SER A 16 30.99 20.83 14.11
C SER A 16 30.33 19.54 13.64
N GLU A 17 29.90 18.72 14.59
CA GLU A 17 28.78 17.82 14.35
C GLU A 17 27.56 18.70 14.06
N ASN A 18 27.34 18.91 12.76
CA ASN A 18 26.22 19.63 12.22
C ASN A 18 24.93 18.85 12.58
N PRO A 19 24.07 19.34 13.50
CA PRO A 19 22.86 18.61 13.88
C PRO A 19 21.76 18.71 12.81
N SER A 20 22.07 19.18 11.60
CA SER A 20 21.11 19.38 10.53
C SER A 20 20.79 18.13 9.71
N ILE A 21 21.47 17.00 9.94
CA ILE A 21 21.20 15.71 9.25
C ILE A 21 20.29 14.79 10.10
N LEU A 22 19.67 15.32 11.17
CA LEU A 22 18.65 14.63 11.97
C LEU A 22 17.27 15.28 11.82
N ARG A 23 16.91 15.69 10.60
CA ARG A 23 15.55 16.19 10.30
C ARG A 23 14.72 15.31 9.35
N ASP A 24 15.30 14.30 8.71
CA ASP A 24 14.56 13.47 7.75
C ASP A 24 14.31 12.03 8.19
N VAL A 25 14.32 11.78 9.50
CA VAL A 25 13.81 10.52 10.07
C VAL A 25 12.61 10.79 10.98
N ARG A 26 11.83 11.84 10.68
CA ARG A 26 10.47 11.93 11.19
C ARG A 26 9.63 10.98 10.35
N ALA A 27 9.42 9.79 10.90
CA ALA A 27 8.38 8.85 10.54
C ALA A 27 7.24 9.55 9.78
N MET A 28 7.20 9.34 8.47
CA MET A 28 5.95 9.35 7.73
C MET A 28 5.12 8.17 8.28
N HIS A 29 4.55 8.35 9.47
CA HIS A 29 3.20 7.87 9.70
C HIS A 29 2.30 8.69 8.77
N SER A 30 2.43 8.47 7.46
CA SER A 30 1.30 8.68 6.58
C SER A 30 0.30 7.66 7.10
N GLU A 31 -0.68 8.13 7.87
CA GLU A 31 -1.87 7.32 8.14
C GLU A 31 -2.28 6.73 6.79
N ALA A 32 -2.38 5.39 6.72
CA ALA A 32 -2.83 4.76 5.50
C ALA A 32 -4.15 5.45 5.11
N PRO A 33 -4.29 5.91 3.85
CA PRO A 33 -5.45 6.66 3.44
C PRO A 33 -6.71 5.87 3.81
N SER A 34 -7.67 6.55 4.43
CA SER A 34 -8.93 5.93 4.82
C SER A 34 -9.70 5.60 3.55
N TRP A 35 -10.37 4.45 3.50
CA TRP A 35 -11.28 4.12 2.39
C TRP A 35 -12.38 5.17 2.22
N LYS A 36 -12.70 5.93 3.28
CA LYS A 36 -13.65 7.05 3.25
C LYS A 36 -13.20 8.21 2.38
N ASP A 37 -11.91 8.29 2.05
CA ASP A 37 -11.34 9.33 1.20
C ASP A 37 -11.38 8.96 -0.29
N LEU A 38 -11.72 7.70 -0.61
CA LEU A 38 -11.87 7.24 -1.99
C LEU A 38 -13.03 7.93 -2.70
N LYS A 39 -12.82 8.24 -3.96
CA LYS A 39 -13.78 8.91 -4.84
C LYS A 39 -13.99 8.09 -6.09
N ILE A 40 -15.15 8.27 -6.71
CA ILE A 40 -15.43 7.73 -8.05
C ILE A 40 -14.33 8.20 -9.01
N GLY A 41 -13.75 7.26 -9.75
CA GLY A 41 -12.64 7.49 -10.67
C GLY A 41 -11.25 7.25 -10.08
N ASP A 42 -11.12 7.09 -8.75
CA ASP A 42 -9.86 6.71 -8.14
C ASP A 42 -9.46 5.30 -8.57
N ARG A 43 -8.16 5.14 -8.87
CA ARG A 43 -7.58 3.87 -9.29
C ARG A 43 -6.84 3.25 -8.12
N ILE A 44 -7.17 2.01 -7.81
CA ILE A 44 -6.60 1.29 -6.67
C ILE A 44 -6.13 -0.10 -7.07
N ARG A 45 -5.35 -0.73 -6.19
CA ARG A 45 -5.04 -2.15 -6.21
C ARG A 45 -5.37 -2.76 -4.86
N ILE A 46 -5.87 -3.99 -4.88
CA ILE A 46 -5.97 -4.82 -3.68
C ILE A 46 -4.62 -5.52 -3.47
N VAL A 47 -4.06 -5.40 -2.27
CA VAL A 47 -2.70 -5.84 -1.92
C VAL A 47 -2.67 -6.92 -0.85
N LYS A 48 -3.76 -7.14 -0.12
CA LYS A 48 -3.86 -8.19 0.91
C LYS A 48 -5.30 -8.64 1.09
N ILE A 49 -5.49 -9.82 1.69
CA ILE A 49 -6.81 -10.21 2.18
C ILE A 49 -7.13 -9.34 3.41
N PRO A 50 -8.35 -8.79 3.52
CA PRO A 50 -8.76 -8.01 4.69
C PRO A 50 -8.65 -8.82 5.98
N SER A 51 -8.29 -8.15 7.06
CA SER A 51 -8.10 -8.78 8.38
C SER A 51 -9.38 -9.43 8.93
N VAL A 52 -10.55 -8.95 8.51
CA VAL A 52 -11.87 -9.51 8.90
C VAL A 52 -11.98 -11.00 8.54
N PHE A 53 -11.35 -11.46 7.45
CA PHE A 53 -11.34 -12.88 7.07
C PHE A 53 -10.55 -13.77 8.02
N ALA A 54 -9.75 -13.20 8.93
CA ALA A 54 -9.02 -13.95 9.95
C ALA A 54 -9.84 -14.21 11.22
N GLU A 55 -11.04 -13.62 11.36
CA GLU A 55 -11.86 -13.79 12.55
C GLU A 55 -12.71 -15.07 12.47
N SER A 56 -12.75 -15.83 13.57
CA SER A 56 -13.27 -17.21 13.60
C SER A 56 -14.73 -17.38 13.16
N HIS A 57 -15.54 -16.32 13.24
CA HIS A 57 -16.95 -16.35 12.84
C HIS A 57 -17.18 -16.23 11.33
N TYR A 58 -16.16 -15.94 10.54
CA TYR A 58 -16.28 -15.83 9.07
C TYR A 58 -15.93 -17.13 8.32
N HIS A 59 -15.60 -18.22 9.03
CA HIS A 59 -15.19 -19.50 8.42
C HIS A 59 -16.35 -20.42 8.00
N ASN A 60 -17.60 -19.96 8.03
CA ASN A 60 -18.78 -20.81 7.77
C ASN A 60 -19.13 -20.98 6.27
N GLY A 61 -18.21 -20.68 5.35
CA GLY A 61 -18.37 -20.89 3.90
C GLY A 61 -19.12 -19.78 3.14
N ASP A 62 -19.84 -18.89 3.84
CA ASP A 62 -20.59 -17.78 3.23
C ASP A 62 -19.70 -16.74 2.50
N TRP A 63 -18.39 -16.78 2.71
CA TRP A 63 -17.44 -15.80 2.18
C TRP A 63 -16.36 -16.41 1.28
N ASP A 64 -16.49 -17.69 0.91
CA ASP A 64 -15.51 -18.37 0.03
C ASP A 64 -15.41 -17.67 -1.33
N GLU A 65 -16.54 -17.20 -1.87
CA GLU A 65 -16.59 -16.45 -3.13
C GLU A 65 -15.88 -15.10 -3.01
N THR A 66 -16.17 -14.32 -1.96
CA THR A 66 -15.51 -13.02 -1.74
C THR A 66 -14.01 -13.20 -1.50
N PHE A 67 -13.60 -14.21 -0.74
CA PHE A 67 -12.20 -14.53 -0.53
C PHE A 67 -11.50 -14.89 -1.86
N ALA A 68 -12.16 -15.66 -2.72
CA ALA A 68 -11.65 -15.98 -4.05
C ALA A 68 -11.48 -14.71 -4.92
N LEU A 69 -12.42 -13.76 -4.84
CA LEU A 69 -12.31 -12.47 -5.53
C LEU A 69 -11.11 -11.66 -5.06
N TYR A 70 -10.92 -11.48 -3.74
CA TYR A 70 -9.73 -10.79 -3.22
C TYR A 70 -8.44 -11.48 -3.68
N ARG A 71 -8.40 -12.82 -3.62
CA ARG A 71 -7.25 -13.60 -4.07
C ARG A 71 -6.96 -13.40 -5.55
N ASP A 72 -7.98 -13.39 -6.42
CA ASP A 72 -7.83 -13.15 -7.85
C ASP A 72 -7.24 -11.76 -8.13
N LEU A 73 -7.81 -10.72 -7.50
CA LEU A 73 -7.35 -9.33 -7.62
C LEU A 73 -5.86 -9.19 -7.26
N ILE A 74 -5.45 -9.82 -6.16
CA ILE A 74 -4.06 -9.80 -5.66
C ILE A 74 -3.14 -10.56 -6.61
N LEU A 75 -3.50 -11.79 -7.01
CA LEU A 75 -2.67 -12.63 -7.88
C LEU A 75 -2.45 -11.99 -9.25
N ARG A 76 -3.47 -11.32 -9.78
CA ARG A 76 -3.41 -10.60 -11.06
C ARG A 76 -2.76 -9.22 -10.94
N ASN A 77 -2.51 -8.74 -9.72
CA ASN A 77 -2.02 -7.38 -9.45
C ASN A 77 -2.86 -6.32 -10.20
N MET A 78 -4.18 -6.50 -10.21
CA MET A 78 -5.08 -5.76 -11.07
C MET A 78 -5.32 -4.34 -10.54
N VAL A 79 -5.23 -3.36 -11.43
CA VAL A 79 -5.67 -1.98 -11.15
C VAL A 79 -7.14 -1.86 -11.50
N VAL A 80 -7.96 -1.53 -10.51
CA VAL A 80 -9.40 -1.33 -10.63
C VAL A 80 -9.76 0.11 -10.34
N THR A 81 -10.95 0.54 -10.79
CA THR A 81 -11.42 1.91 -10.61
C THR A 81 -12.66 1.90 -9.72
N VAL A 82 -12.73 2.83 -8.77
CA VAL A 82 -13.95 3.04 -7.99
C VAL A 82 -15.04 3.57 -8.92
N CYS A 83 -16.11 2.81 -9.12
CA CYS A 83 -17.20 3.15 -10.04
C CYS A 83 -18.40 3.79 -9.34
N GLU A 84 -18.60 3.45 -8.07
CA GLU A 84 -19.76 3.90 -7.28
C GLU A 84 -19.34 4.18 -5.84
N ILE A 85 -20.03 5.11 -5.19
CA ILE A 85 -20.08 5.23 -3.73
C ILE A 85 -21.53 4.99 -3.32
N ASP A 86 -21.79 3.97 -2.50
CA ASP A 86 -23.15 3.61 -2.11
C ASP A 86 -23.78 4.63 -1.14
N GLY A 87 -25.06 4.42 -0.81
CA GLY A 87 -25.79 5.29 0.13
C GLY A 87 -25.23 5.34 1.55
N ALA A 88 -24.34 4.41 1.92
CA ALA A 88 -23.62 4.40 3.20
C ALA A 88 -22.22 5.05 3.10
N GLY A 89 -21.82 5.52 1.92
CA GLY A 89 -20.52 6.12 1.67
C GLY A 89 -19.42 5.10 1.35
N ARG A 90 -19.75 3.83 1.09
CA ARG A 90 -18.74 2.81 0.77
C ARG A 90 -18.41 2.83 -0.71
N PRO A 91 -17.12 2.87 -1.08
CA PRO A 91 -16.70 2.78 -2.47
C PRO A 91 -16.85 1.35 -2.99
N TRP A 92 -17.30 1.24 -4.23
CA TRP A 92 -17.44 -0.01 -4.96
C TRP A 92 -16.54 -0.01 -6.19
N ILE A 93 -15.94 -1.16 -6.46
CA ILE A 93 -15.18 -1.45 -7.67
C ILE A 93 -15.92 -2.51 -8.49
N GLU A 94 -15.76 -2.43 -9.81
CA GLU A 94 -16.21 -3.45 -10.75
C GLU A 94 -15.02 -4.02 -11.51
N PHE A 95 -15.04 -5.33 -11.75
CA PHE A 95 -14.02 -6.01 -12.52
C PHE A 95 -14.50 -7.35 -13.07
N ASP A 96 -13.82 -7.75 -14.15
CA ASP A 96 -14.03 -9.04 -14.79
C ASP A 96 -13.05 -10.09 -14.24
N SER A 97 -13.59 -11.21 -13.77
CA SER A 97 -12.82 -12.41 -13.42
C SER A 97 -13.11 -13.53 -14.41
N LEU A 98 -12.20 -14.49 -14.51
CA LEU A 98 -12.46 -15.73 -15.21
C LEU A 98 -12.96 -16.77 -14.22
N ASP A 99 -14.06 -17.43 -14.54
CA ASP A 99 -14.50 -18.61 -13.79
C ASP A 99 -13.63 -19.84 -14.12
N ALA A 100 -13.90 -20.97 -13.45
CA ALA A 100 -13.15 -22.21 -13.65
C ALA A 100 -13.29 -22.78 -15.09
N ASP A 101 -14.33 -22.38 -15.81
CA ASP A 101 -14.63 -22.79 -17.18
C ASP A 101 -14.05 -21.80 -18.21
N GLY A 102 -13.42 -20.71 -17.75
CA GLY A 102 -12.81 -19.68 -18.60
C GLY A 102 -13.80 -18.64 -19.12
N ASN A 103 -15.03 -18.58 -18.60
CA ASN A 103 -15.97 -17.53 -18.94
C ASN A 103 -15.67 -16.26 -18.14
N ILE A 104 -15.99 -15.11 -18.74
CA ILE A 104 -15.92 -13.83 -18.06
C ILE A 104 -17.14 -13.67 -17.16
N ALA A 105 -16.89 -13.52 -15.87
CA ALA A 105 -17.88 -13.13 -14.87
C ALA A 105 -17.63 -11.68 -14.46
N SER A 106 -18.68 -10.86 -14.49
CA SER A 106 -18.63 -9.49 -13.98
C SER A 106 -18.89 -9.53 -12.48
N ASN A 107 -17.99 -8.92 -11.71
CA ASN A 107 -18.06 -8.89 -10.25
C ASN A 107 -17.95 -7.47 -9.72
N SER A 108 -18.53 -7.26 -8.55
CA SER A 108 -18.44 -6.00 -7.81
C SER A 108 -18.00 -6.27 -6.37
N LEU A 109 -17.14 -5.40 -5.84
CA LEU A 109 -16.63 -5.53 -4.47
C LEU A 109 -16.66 -4.17 -3.78
N ALA A 110 -17.19 -4.13 -2.56
CA ALA A 110 -17.11 -2.96 -1.70
C ALA A 110 -15.71 -2.88 -1.06
N VAL A 111 -15.15 -1.69 -0.97
CA VAL A 111 -13.82 -1.43 -0.38
C VAL A 111 -14.02 -0.61 0.90
N ASP A 112 -14.22 -1.30 2.03
CA ASP A 112 -14.46 -0.69 3.34
C ASP A 112 -13.45 -1.10 4.41
N ASP A 113 -12.29 -1.57 3.97
CA ASP A 113 -11.21 -2.11 4.78
C ASP A 113 -9.82 -1.52 4.40
N ASP A 114 -8.76 -2.13 4.90
CA ASP A 114 -7.37 -1.69 4.74
C ASP A 114 -6.58 -2.47 3.67
N SER A 115 -7.25 -3.21 2.80
CA SER A 115 -6.67 -4.15 1.82
C SER A 115 -6.10 -3.50 0.56
N TRP A 116 -6.20 -2.18 0.40
CA TRP A 116 -5.97 -1.51 -0.87
C TRP A 116 -4.91 -0.41 -0.80
N VAL A 117 -4.39 -0.04 -1.97
CA VAL A 117 -3.50 1.12 -2.16
C VAL A 117 -3.89 1.87 -3.44
N PHE A 118 -3.60 3.17 -3.50
CA PHE A 118 -3.70 3.91 -4.75
C PHE A 118 -2.75 3.33 -5.80
N ALA A 119 -3.25 3.12 -7.01
CA ALA A 119 -2.43 2.80 -8.15
C ALA A 119 -1.85 4.10 -8.70
N GLU A 120 -0.52 4.21 -8.73
CA GLU A 120 0.12 5.34 -9.42
C GLU A 120 -0.36 5.38 -10.87
N THR A 121 -0.88 6.54 -11.28
CA THR A 121 -1.00 6.80 -12.71
C THR A 121 0.43 6.89 -13.23
N ASN A 122 0.80 6.01 -14.16
CA ASN A 122 1.99 6.24 -14.97
C ASN A 122 1.78 7.57 -15.73
N GLN A 123 2.14 8.69 -15.11
CA GLN A 123 2.50 9.89 -15.82
C GLN A 123 3.84 9.61 -16.50
N THR A 124 3.83 8.74 -17.52
CA THR A 124 4.85 8.78 -18.55
C THR A 124 4.61 10.04 -19.36
N GLY A 125 5.05 11.17 -18.79
CA GLY A 125 5.46 12.31 -19.58
C GLY A 125 6.60 11.86 -20.49
N ARG A 126 6.36 11.89 -21.79
CA ARG A 126 7.39 12.22 -22.76
C ARG A 126 6.85 13.39 -23.57
N GLY A 127 7.42 14.56 -23.30
CA GLY A 127 7.44 15.68 -24.22
C GLY A 127 8.50 15.48 -25.31
#